data_AF-A0AAW9DEQ0-F1
#
_entry.id   AF-A0AAW9DEQ0-F1
#
_cell.length_a   1.000
_cell.length_b   1.000
_cell.length_c   1.000
_cell.angle_alpha   90.00
_cell.angle_beta   90.00
_cell.angle_gamma   90.00
#
_symmetry.space_group_name_H-M   'P 1'
#
loop_
_entity.id
_entity.type
_entity.pdbx_description
1 polymer ?
#
loop_
_entity_poly.entity_id
_entity_poly.type
_entity_poly.pdbx_seq_one_letter_code
_entity_poly.pdbx_strand_id
1 'polypeptide(L)'
;MKEIYLAGGCFWGMEGYFSQIDGILDTSVGYANGQVETTNYQLLKQTDHAETLYLAYDEARINLREILLYYFRVIDPFSVNQQGPDKGRQYRTGIYYTDEADLPTIEQVMTEQSQHFGGRPLAVEVEPLAHYIPAEDYHQDYLKKNPQGYCHIDLGQAKIPLIDVADYQKPDQQVLKDSLTDLQYQVTQEAATERPFENEFWNSDQAGIYVDITTGEPLFLSTDKFDSGCGWPSFTKPISKEVATYFQDLSHGMNRIEVRSRAGHAHLGHVFDDGPRDKGGLRYCINSAALRFISREEMEEAGYGLFLDLLK
;
A
#
# COMPACT_ATOMS: atom_id res chain seq x y z
N MET A 1 17.64 16.33 -6.93
CA MET A 1 17.95 14.91 -7.16
C MET A 1 18.55 14.39 -5.88
N LYS A 2 17.86 13.44 -5.27
CA LYS A 2 18.32 12.69 -4.11
C LYS A 2 18.47 11.22 -4.49
N GLU A 3 19.08 10.46 -3.61
CA GLU A 3 19.28 9.04 -3.80
C GLU A 3 19.04 8.25 -2.51
N ILE A 4 18.61 7.01 -2.66
CA ILE A 4 18.43 6.06 -1.55
C ILE A 4 18.73 4.65 -2.05
N TYR A 5 19.15 3.77 -1.14
CA TYR A 5 19.50 2.39 -1.44
C TYR A 5 18.61 1.44 -0.64
N LEU A 6 17.92 0.53 -1.31
CA LEU A 6 16.91 -0.33 -0.71
C LEU A 6 17.21 -1.81 -1.01
N ALA A 7 17.41 -2.61 0.03
CA ALA A 7 17.49 -4.06 -0.06
C ALA A 7 16.14 -4.66 0.31
N GLY A 8 15.56 -5.48 -0.57
CA GLY A 8 14.18 -5.97 -0.42
C GLY A 8 13.98 -7.38 -0.94
N GLY A 9 15.03 -8.21 -0.92
CA GLY A 9 15.02 -9.51 -1.58
C GLY A 9 15.68 -9.47 -2.95
N CYS A 10 15.22 -10.30 -3.89
CA CYS A 10 15.75 -10.31 -5.25
C CYS A 10 15.56 -8.94 -5.93
N PHE A 11 16.67 -8.27 -6.28
CA PHE A 11 16.61 -6.90 -6.78
C PHE A 11 15.93 -6.74 -8.15
N TRP A 12 15.72 -7.84 -8.91
CA TRP A 12 15.06 -7.79 -10.22
C TRP A 12 13.63 -7.28 -10.12
N GLY A 13 12.89 -7.80 -9.13
CA GLY A 13 11.53 -7.36 -8.85
C GLY A 13 11.50 -5.94 -8.30
N MET A 14 12.44 -5.60 -7.41
CA MET A 14 12.55 -4.27 -6.81
C MET A 14 12.79 -3.20 -7.88
N GLU A 15 13.76 -3.40 -8.78
CA GLU A 15 14.05 -2.48 -9.89
C GLU A 15 12.86 -2.39 -10.87
N GLY A 16 12.29 -3.54 -11.25
CA GLY A 16 11.13 -3.58 -12.14
C GLY A 16 9.90 -2.88 -11.54
N TYR A 17 9.76 -2.87 -10.22
CA TYR A 17 8.68 -2.19 -9.51
C TYR A 17 8.93 -0.68 -9.43
N PHE A 18 10.06 -0.25 -8.87
CA PHE A 18 10.34 1.17 -8.66
C PHE A 18 10.53 1.96 -9.95
N SER A 19 11.07 1.35 -11.01
CA SER A 19 11.25 2.03 -12.31
C SER A 19 9.93 2.42 -13.00
N GLN A 20 8.78 1.98 -12.48
CA GLN A 20 7.45 2.36 -12.98
C GLN A 20 6.82 3.53 -12.22
N ILE A 21 7.41 3.97 -11.10
CA ILE A 21 6.85 4.99 -10.22
C ILE A 21 7.24 6.38 -10.74
N ASP A 22 6.27 7.28 -10.87
CA ASP A 22 6.55 8.66 -11.29
C ASP A 22 7.43 9.39 -10.25
N GLY A 23 8.35 10.21 -10.74
CA GLY A 23 9.37 10.87 -9.93
C GLY A 23 10.67 10.09 -9.73
N ILE A 24 10.70 8.78 -10.01
CA ILE A 24 11.95 8.01 -10.10
C ILE A 24 12.66 8.36 -11.41
N LEU A 25 13.92 8.82 -11.30
CA LEU A 25 14.73 9.31 -12.42
C LEU A 25 15.64 8.23 -12.99
N ASP A 26 16.27 7.45 -12.12
CA ASP A 26 17.19 6.38 -12.50
C ASP A 26 17.19 5.26 -11.45
N THR A 27 17.49 4.05 -11.91
CA THR A 27 17.57 2.85 -11.06
C THR A 27 18.75 2.00 -11.49
N SER A 28 19.47 1.41 -10.54
CA SER A 28 20.42 0.33 -10.84
C SER A 28 20.43 -0.69 -9.72
N VAL A 29 20.91 -1.90 -10.00
CA VAL A 29 21.02 -2.97 -9.00
C VAL A 29 22.47 -3.31 -8.69
N GLY A 30 22.71 -3.72 -7.44
CA GLY A 30 24.06 -3.98 -6.96
C GLY A 30 24.08 -4.68 -5.61
N TYR A 31 25.26 -4.64 -5.00
CA TYR A 31 25.57 -5.33 -3.76
C TYR A 31 26.10 -4.32 -2.73
N ALA A 32 25.46 -4.23 -1.58
CA ALA A 32 25.81 -3.24 -0.55
C ALA A 32 26.14 -3.86 0.82
N ASN A 33 26.83 -3.09 1.65
CA ASN A 33 27.02 -3.32 3.10
C ASN A 33 27.38 -4.78 3.45
N GLY A 34 28.53 -5.24 2.99
CA GLY A 34 29.09 -6.54 3.40
C GLY A 34 30.56 -6.41 3.74
N GLN A 35 31.21 -7.54 4.00
CA GLN A 35 32.46 -7.59 4.76
C GLN A 35 33.71 -7.21 3.96
N VAL A 36 33.59 -6.99 2.66
CA VAL A 36 34.70 -6.65 1.75
C VAL A 36 34.29 -5.54 0.78
N GLU A 37 35.24 -4.82 0.19
CA GLU A 37 34.97 -3.68 -0.70
C GLU A 37 34.51 -4.07 -2.12
N THR A 38 34.59 -5.35 -2.49
CA THR A 38 34.27 -5.81 -3.85
C THR A 38 33.64 -7.20 -3.85
N THR A 39 32.71 -7.44 -4.76
CA THR A 39 32.07 -8.75 -4.98
C THR A 39 31.61 -8.91 -6.43
N ASN A 40 30.98 -10.04 -6.72
CA ASN A 40 30.18 -10.31 -7.90
C ASN A 40 29.11 -11.35 -7.54
N TYR A 41 28.21 -11.68 -8.47
CA TYR A 41 27.14 -12.63 -8.17
C TYR A 41 27.65 -14.01 -7.69
N GLN A 42 28.84 -14.43 -8.13
CA GLN A 42 29.42 -15.72 -7.75
C GLN A 42 29.99 -15.72 -6.31
N LEU A 43 30.43 -14.56 -5.82
CA LEU A 43 31.03 -14.37 -4.50
C LEU A 43 30.05 -13.81 -3.45
N LEU A 44 28.86 -13.38 -3.88
CA LEU A 44 27.86 -12.69 -3.05
C LEU A 44 27.56 -13.41 -1.73
N LYS A 45 27.43 -14.74 -1.75
CA LYS A 45 27.11 -15.55 -0.56
C LYS A 45 28.25 -15.62 0.45
N GLN A 46 29.49 -15.35 0.03
CA GLN A 46 30.67 -15.36 0.89
C GLN A 46 31.03 -13.95 1.40
N THR A 47 30.67 -12.90 0.65
CA THR A 47 31.02 -11.51 0.98
C THR A 47 29.97 -10.82 1.88
N ASP A 48 28.81 -11.45 2.08
CA ASP A 48 27.72 -10.98 2.95
C ASP A 48 27.06 -9.65 2.52
N HIS A 49 27.17 -9.28 1.25
CA HIS A 49 26.43 -8.12 0.74
C HIS A 49 24.94 -8.42 0.60
N ALA A 50 24.12 -7.39 0.71
CA ALA A 50 22.71 -7.43 0.33
C ALA A 50 22.54 -7.09 -1.14
N GLU A 51 21.68 -7.83 -1.84
CA GLU A 51 21.11 -7.38 -3.11
C GLU A 51 20.33 -6.08 -2.87
N THR A 52 20.76 -5.02 -3.52
CA THR A 52 20.34 -3.65 -3.21
C THR A 52 20.00 -2.91 -4.50
N LEU A 53 18.87 -2.21 -4.47
CA LEU A 53 18.44 -1.27 -5.49
C LEU A 53 18.96 0.13 -5.16
N TYR A 54 19.67 0.75 -6.08
CA TYR A 54 19.91 2.19 -6.11
C TYR A 54 18.72 2.91 -6.75
N LEU A 55 18.26 3.99 -6.12
CA LEU A 55 17.23 4.86 -6.64
C LEU A 55 17.72 6.30 -6.67
N ALA A 56 17.66 6.95 -7.84
CA ALA A 56 17.73 8.41 -7.95
C ALA A 56 16.34 8.97 -8.24
N TYR A 57 15.94 10.04 -7.55
CA TYR A 57 14.58 10.58 -7.66
C TYR A 57 14.51 12.11 -7.60
N ASP A 58 13.42 12.64 -8.15
CA ASP A 58 13.07 14.06 -8.13
C ASP A 58 12.17 14.37 -6.92
N GLU A 59 12.75 14.97 -5.87
CA GLU A 59 12.05 15.37 -4.65
C GLU A 59 10.85 16.31 -4.88
N ALA A 60 10.80 16.99 -6.03
CA ALA A 60 9.65 17.82 -6.38
C ALA A 60 8.41 17.01 -6.83
N ARG A 61 8.60 15.71 -7.13
CA ARG A 61 7.55 14.80 -7.61
C ARG A 61 7.25 13.67 -6.65
N ILE A 62 8.29 13.13 -6.01
CA ILE A 62 8.16 12.07 -5.01
C ILE A 62 9.18 12.31 -3.89
N ASN A 63 8.73 12.23 -2.64
CA ASN A 63 9.60 12.41 -1.49
C ASN A 63 10.07 11.06 -0.91
N LEU A 64 11.06 11.11 0.00
CA LEU A 64 11.64 9.91 0.60
C LEU A 64 10.59 9.06 1.35
N ARG A 65 9.66 9.70 2.06
CA ARG A 65 8.61 8.99 2.80
C ARG A 65 7.74 8.17 1.85
N GLU A 66 7.34 8.72 0.72
CA GLU A 66 6.55 8.01 -0.29
C GLU A 66 7.32 6.80 -0.85
N ILE A 67 8.62 6.96 -1.16
CA ILE A 67 9.49 5.86 -1.61
C ILE A 67 9.53 4.73 -0.58
N LEU A 68 9.69 5.07 0.71
CA LEU A 68 9.72 4.08 1.78
C LEU A 68 8.37 3.37 1.95
N LEU A 69 7.26 4.09 1.81
CA LEU A 69 5.94 3.47 1.86
C LEU A 69 5.70 2.54 0.65
N TYR A 70 6.16 2.90 -0.54
CA TYR A 70 6.19 2.00 -1.71
C TYR A 70 7.08 0.77 -1.48
N TYR A 71 8.19 0.92 -0.76
CA TYR A 71 9.08 -0.18 -0.37
C TYR A 71 8.36 -1.14 0.58
N PHE A 72 7.77 -0.64 1.67
CA PHE A 72 7.03 -1.46 2.65
C PHE A 72 5.81 -2.17 2.07
N ARG A 73 5.23 -1.62 0.99
CA ARG A 73 4.10 -2.26 0.28
C ARG A 73 4.47 -3.61 -0.34
N VAL A 74 5.72 -3.80 -0.77
CA VAL A 74 6.12 -4.98 -1.58
C VAL A 74 7.05 -5.97 -0.87
N ILE A 75 7.55 -5.62 0.32
CA ILE A 75 8.37 -6.52 1.13
C ILE A 75 7.57 -7.17 2.28
N ASP A 76 8.06 -8.29 2.80
CA ASP A 76 7.71 -8.77 4.14
C ASP A 76 8.66 -8.13 5.15
N PRO A 77 8.22 -7.15 5.96
CA PRO A 77 9.09 -6.43 6.87
C PRO A 77 9.45 -7.22 8.14
N PHE A 78 8.88 -8.42 8.33
CA PHE A 78 9.18 -9.29 9.49
C PHE A 78 10.07 -10.47 9.14
N SER A 79 10.24 -10.75 7.85
CA SER A 79 11.04 -11.87 7.38
C SER A 79 12.53 -11.57 7.53
N VAL A 80 13.23 -12.49 8.19
CA VAL A 80 14.68 -12.39 8.43
C VAL A 80 15.42 -13.16 7.35
N ASN A 81 16.24 -12.46 6.56
CA ASN A 81 17.10 -13.04 5.51
C ASN A 81 16.33 -13.88 4.47
N GLN A 82 15.10 -13.47 4.14
CA GLN A 82 14.27 -14.13 3.14
C GLN A 82 13.23 -13.15 2.60
N GLN A 83 12.95 -13.20 1.30
CA GLN A 83 11.80 -12.56 0.67
C GLN A 83 11.22 -13.50 -0.39
N GLY A 84 9.91 -13.75 -0.33
CA GLY A 84 9.29 -14.80 -1.15
C GLY A 84 9.99 -16.16 -0.98
N PRO A 85 10.34 -16.85 -2.08
CA PRO A 85 11.07 -18.13 -2.03
C PRO A 85 12.58 -17.97 -1.85
N ASP A 86 13.13 -16.76 -1.95
CA ASP A 86 14.56 -16.48 -1.93
C ASP A 86 15.10 -16.36 -0.51
N LYS A 87 16.04 -17.25 -0.13
CA LYS A 87 16.59 -17.37 1.24
C LYS A 87 18.09 -17.12 1.27
N GLY A 88 18.54 -16.34 2.25
CA GLY A 88 19.95 -16.01 2.49
C GLY A 88 20.14 -14.56 2.90
N ARG A 89 21.30 -14.25 3.51
CA ARG A 89 21.62 -12.89 3.97
C ARG A 89 21.71 -11.86 2.84
N GLN A 90 21.95 -12.31 1.61
CA GLN A 90 21.89 -11.44 0.44
C GLN A 90 20.46 -10.95 0.11
N TYR A 91 19.42 -11.57 0.69
CA TYR A 91 18.02 -11.19 0.52
C TYR A 91 17.40 -10.60 1.80
N ARG A 92 18.24 -10.11 2.72
CA ARG A 92 17.77 -9.37 3.89
C ARG A 92 17.14 -8.05 3.46
N THR A 93 16.27 -7.53 4.29
CA THR A 93 15.63 -6.23 4.09
C THR A 93 16.46 -5.13 4.74
N GLY A 94 16.67 -4.01 4.04
CA GLY A 94 17.52 -2.93 4.51
C GLY A 94 17.26 -1.60 3.82
N ILE A 95 17.44 -0.51 4.55
CA ILE A 95 17.41 0.86 4.05
C ILE A 95 18.78 1.46 4.32
N TYR A 96 19.51 1.78 3.25
CA TYR A 96 20.86 2.33 3.34
C TYR A 96 20.88 3.77 2.85
N TYR A 97 21.28 4.71 3.72
CA TYR A 97 21.28 6.14 3.44
C TYR A 97 22.71 6.68 3.30
N THR A 98 22.89 7.70 2.47
CA THR A 98 24.17 8.41 2.30
C THR A 98 24.16 9.78 2.99
N ASP A 99 22.98 10.36 3.21
CA ASP A 99 22.78 11.66 3.87
C ASP A 99 22.13 11.45 5.26
N GLU A 100 22.80 11.85 6.33
CA GLU A 100 22.25 11.76 7.69
C GLU A 100 20.97 12.59 7.88
N ALA A 101 20.73 13.60 7.03
CA ALA A 101 19.50 14.39 7.08
C ALA A 101 18.24 13.59 6.75
N ASP A 102 18.38 12.43 6.09
CA ASP A 102 17.27 11.55 5.71
C ASP A 102 16.82 10.64 6.87
N LEU A 103 17.70 10.44 7.87
CA LEU A 103 17.48 9.50 8.99
C LEU A 103 16.18 9.77 9.77
N PRO A 104 15.81 11.01 10.14
CA PRO A 104 14.56 11.27 10.86
C PRO A 104 13.32 10.79 10.10
N THR A 105 13.30 10.94 8.77
CA THR A 105 12.18 10.47 7.93
C THR A 105 12.15 8.95 7.87
N ILE A 106 13.31 8.30 7.76
CA ILE A 106 13.42 6.84 7.77
C ILE A 106 12.92 6.28 9.10
N GLU A 107 13.40 6.81 10.23
CA GLU A 107 13.02 6.38 11.58
C GLU A 107 11.52 6.60 11.86
N GLN A 108 10.97 7.71 11.37
CA GLN A 108 9.54 7.98 11.45
C GLN A 108 8.73 6.91 10.71
N VAL A 109 9.05 6.62 9.44
CA VAL A 109 8.34 5.58 8.67
C VAL A 109 8.50 4.21 9.34
N MET A 110 9.70 3.85 9.79
CA MET A 110 9.95 2.60 10.53
C MET A 110 9.07 2.48 11.77
N THR A 111 8.93 3.57 12.54
CA THR A 111 8.11 3.62 13.75
C THR A 111 6.63 3.44 13.41
N GLU A 112 6.13 4.16 12.41
CA GLU A 112 4.74 4.08 11.97
C GLU A 112 4.39 2.69 11.42
N GLN A 113 5.28 2.07 10.64
CA GLN A 113 5.08 0.71 10.15
C GLN A 113 5.06 -0.31 11.29
N SER A 114 5.97 -0.19 12.26
CA SER A 114 5.93 -1.03 13.47
C SER A 114 4.60 -0.87 14.22
N GLN A 115 4.14 0.36 14.43
CA GLN A 115 2.87 0.65 15.10
C GLN A 115 1.66 0.10 14.33
N HIS A 116 1.66 0.21 13.00
CA HIS A 116 0.61 -0.35 12.14
C HIS A 116 0.41 -1.85 12.37
N PHE A 117 1.50 -2.57 12.66
CA PHE A 117 1.48 -4.00 12.99
C PHE A 117 1.49 -4.28 14.50
N GLY A 118 0.92 -3.39 15.31
CA GLY A 118 0.75 -3.59 16.75
C GLY A 118 2.03 -3.43 17.57
N GLY A 119 3.01 -2.68 17.06
CA GLY A 119 4.30 -2.44 17.71
C GLY A 119 5.28 -3.61 17.57
N ARG A 120 5.04 -4.53 16.63
CA ARG A 120 5.94 -5.66 16.37
C ARG A 120 7.25 -5.14 15.76
N PRO A 121 8.43 -5.53 16.29
CA PRO A 121 9.70 -5.16 15.70
C PRO A 121 9.83 -5.62 14.25
N LEU A 122 10.29 -4.72 13.38
CA LEU A 122 10.61 -5.00 11.98
C LEU A 122 12.00 -5.66 11.89
N ALA A 123 12.19 -6.53 10.90
CA ALA A 123 13.47 -7.14 10.56
C ALA A 123 14.32 -6.27 9.63
N VAL A 124 13.74 -5.18 9.09
CA VAL A 124 14.42 -4.24 8.19
C VAL A 124 15.52 -3.51 8.95
N GLU A 125 16.77 -3.64 8.49
CA GLU A 125 17.90 -2.89 9.05
C GLU A 125 17.96 -1.46 8.47
N VAL A 126 18.43 -0.50 9.27
CA VAL A 126 18.64 0.90 8.84
C VAL A 126 20.06 1.28 9.20
N GLU A 127 20.89 1.50 8.20
CA GLU A 127 22.33 1.76 8.38
C GLU A 127 22.84 2.78 7.34
N PRO A 128 23.92 3.51 7.63
CA PRO A 128 24.63 4.25 6.58
C PRO A 128 25.10 3.30 5.47
N LEU A 129 25.10 3.77 4.22
CA LEU A 129 25.69 3.03 3.11
C LEU A 129 27.22 3.02 3.27
N ALA A 130 27.81 1.83 3.40
CA ALA A 130 29.27 1.68 3.49
C ALA A 130 29.91 1.67 2.09
N HIS A 131 29.39 0.83 1.20
CA HIS A 131 29.79 0.74 -0.21
C HIS A 131 28.64 0.13 -1.02
N TYR A 132 28.65 0.40 -2.33
CA TYR A 132 27.72 -0.15 -3.31
C TYR A 132 28.50 -0.57 -4.54
N ILE A 133 28.40 -1.85 -4.88
CA ILE A 133 29.09 -2.47 -6.00
C ILE A 133 28.04 -2.76 -7.07
N PRO A 134 28.05 -2.07 -8.22
CA PRO A 134 27.11 -2.34 -9.30
C PRO A 134 27.16 -3.82 -9.72
N ALA A 135 25.99 -4.43 -9.86
CA ALA A 135 25.88 -5.79 -10.39
C ALA A 135 26.20 -5.81 -11.89
N GLU A 136 26.49 -6.99 -12.41
CA GLU A 136 26.81 -7.21 -13.82
C GLU A 136 25.66 -6.77 -14.75
N ASP A 137 25.98 -6.38 -15.98
CA ASP A 137 25.02 -5.82 -16.96
C ASP A 137 23.80 -6.71 -17.22
N TYR A 138 23.90 -8.03 -17.03
CA TYR A 138 22.77 -8.93 -17.23
C TYR A 138 21.73 -8.87 -16.09
N HIS A 139 22.10 -8.32 -14.93
CA HIS A 139 21.19 -8.07 -13.80
C HIS A 139 20.48 -6.72 -13.91
N GLN A 140 21.12 -5.71 -14.50
CA GLN A 140 20.51 -4.39 -14.73
C GLN A 140 19.29 -4.51 -15.64
N ASP A 141 18.20 -3.84 -15.32
CA ASP A 141 16.96 -3.86 -16.11
C ASP A 141 16.47 -5.28 -16.46
N TYR A 142 16.69 -6.26 -15.58
CA TYR A 142 16.50 -7.68 -15.91
C TYR A 142 15.09 -7.99 -16.43
N LEU A 143 14.04 -7.44 -15.80
CA LEU A 143 12.65 -7.67 -16.20
C LEU A 143 12.23 -6.87 -17.44
N LYS A 144 12.94 -5.79 -17.79
CA LYS A 144 12.76 -5.13 -19.10
C LYS A 144 13.34 -6.00 -20.22
N LYS A 145 14.50 -6.62 -19.97
CA LYS A 145 15.16 -7.56 -20.90
C LYS A 145 14.43 -8.90 -20.99
N ASN A 146 13.83 -9.36 -19.89
CA ASN A 146 13.16 -10.64 -19.74
C ASN A 146 11.77 -10.43 -19.12
N PRO A 147 10.74 -10.05 -19.90
CA PRO A 147 9.41 -9.72 -19.36
C PRO A 147 8.69 -10.88 -18.64
N GLN A 148 9.06 -12.12 -18.94
CA GLN A 148 8.57 -13.34 -18.26
C GLN A 148 9.60 -13.91 -17.26
N GLY A 149 10.61 -13.11 -16.92
CA GLY A 149 11.64 -13.46 -15.94
C GLY A 149 11.06 -13.66 -14.55
N TYR A 150 11.86 -14.23 -13.67
CA TYR A 150 11.46 -14.45 -12.28
C TYR A 150 11.19 -13.13 -11.56
N CYS A 151 10.00 -13.02 -10.96
CA CYS A 151 9.62 -11.91 -10.09
C CYS A 151 8.61 -12.43 -9.05
N HIS A 152 8.93 -12.28 -7.77
CA HIS A 152 8.01 -12.63 -6.67
C HIS A 152 7.12 -11.45 -6.26
N ILE A 153 7.45 -10.23 -6.72
CA ILE A 153 6.70 -9.00 -6.44
C ILE A 153 5.62 -8.82 -7.52
N ASP A 154 4.42 -8.39 -7.11
CA ASP A 154 3.39 -7.93 -8.04
C ASP A 154 3.72 -6.52 -8.54
N LEU A 155 4.33 -6.45 -9.73
CA LEU A 155 4.71 -5.19 -10.37
C LEU A 155 3.52 -4.25 -10.63
N GLY A 156 2.29 -4.76 -10.66
CA GLY A 156 1.09 -3.95 -10.82
C GLY A 156 0.85 -2.99 -9.66
N GLN A 157 1.39 -3.29 -8.48
CA GLN A 157 1.25 -2.44 -7.30
C GLN A 157 1.95 -1.08 -7.42
N ALA A 158 2.92 -0.94 -8.33
CA ALA A 158 3.59 0.35 -8.59
C ALA A 158 2.62 1.36 -9.22
N LYS A 159 1.60 0.88 -9.92
CA LYS A 159 0.59 1.71 -10.62
C LYS A 159 -0.55 2.14 -9.72
N ILE A 160 -0.68 1.52 -8.55
CA ILE A 160 -1.68 1.92 -7.55
C ILE A 160 -1.08 3.12 -6.82
N PRO A 161 -1.68 4.33 -6.91
CA PRO A 161 -1.18 5.49 -6.19
C PRO A 161 -1.09 5.19 -4.70
N LEU A 162 -0.08 5.75 -4.06
CA LEU A 162 0.09 5.64 -2.63
C LEU A 162 -0.97 6.49 -1.91
N ILE A 163 -1.61 5.92 -0.89
CA ILE A 163 -2.52 6.62 0.01
C ILE A 163 -1.82 6.72 1.35
N ASP A 164 -1.19 7.86 1.63
CA ASP A 164 -0.57 8.11 2.93
C ASP A 164 -1.67 8.38 3.97
N VAL A 165 -1.68 7.57 5.02
CA VAL A 165 -2.63 7.71 6.13
C VAL A 165 -2.50 9.06 6.83
N ALA A 166 -1.31 9.68 6.78
CA ALA A 166 -1.04 10.96 7.38
C ALA A 166 -1.90 12.10 6.81
N ASP A 167 -2.36 11.98 5.56
CA ASP A 167 -3.19 12.98 4.87
C ASP A 167 -4.67 12.90 5.27
N TYR A 168 -5.09 11.80 5.91
CA TYR A 168 -6.50 11.49 6.20
C TYR A 168 -6.75 11.28 7.69
N GLN A 169 -6.26 12.21 8.51
CA GLN A 169 -6.36 12.11 9.97
C GLN A 169 -7.81 12.09 10.42
N LYS A 170 -8.12 11.15 11.34
CA LYS A 170 -9.45 11.09 11.97
C LYS A 170 -9.75 12.39 12.73
N PRO A 171 -10.83 13.10 12.40
CA PRO A 171 -11.28 14.22 13.22
C PRO A 171 -11.65 13.77 14.64
N ASP A 172 -11.67 14.72 15.58
CA ASP A 172 -12.11 14.42 16.94
C ASP A 172 -13.59 14.00 16.98
N GLN A 173 -13.98 13.34 18.07
CA GLN A 173 -15.33 12.78 18.21
C GLN A 173 -16.43 13.85 18.14
N GLN A 174 -16.15 15.07 18.61
CA GLN A 174 -17.14 16.14 18.65
C GLN A 174 -17.36 16.72 17.24
N VAL A 175 -16.28 16.94 16.49
CA VAL A 175 -16.32 17.33 15.07
C VAL A 175 -17.05 16.29 14.25
N LEU A 176 -16.80 14.99 14.46
CA LEU A 176 -17.56 13.92 13.79
C LEU A 176 -19.04 13.98 14.13
N LYS A 177 -19.40 14.22 15.39
CA LYS A 177 -20.80 14.31 15.82
C LYS A 177 -21.53 15.52 15.25
N ASP A 178 -20.82 16.63 15.05
CA ASP A 178 -21.40 17.88 14.53
C ASP A 178 -21.46 17.92 12.99
N SER A 179 -20.58 17.17 12.31
CA SER A 179 -20.48 17.16 10.84
C SER A 179 -21.26 16.04 10.16
N LEU A 180 -21.41 14.88 10.82
CA LEU A 180 -22.13 13.74 10.28
C LEU A 180 -23.62 13.82 10.60
N THR A 181 -24.45 13.26 9.72
CA THR A 181 -25.84 12.96 10.06
C THR A 181 -25.91 11.89 11.15
N ASP A 182 -27.04 11.81 11.87
CA ASP A 182 -27.26 10.80 12.90
C ASP A 182 -27.00 9.37 12.39
N LEU A 183 -27.46 9.04 11.18
CA LEU A 183 -27.23 7.72 10.57
C LEU A 183 -25.76 7.47 10.24
N GLN A 184 -25.07 8.45 9.64
CA GLN A 184 -23.64 8.33 9.32
C GLN A 184 -22.81 8.15 10.59
N TYR A 185 -23.13 8.88 11.66
CA TYR A 185 -22.46 8.73 12.95
C TYR A 185 -22.73 7.35 13.57
N GLN A 186 -23.99 6.90 13.62
CA GLN A 186 -24.35 5.58 14.15
C GLN A 186 -23.67 4.45 13.37
N VAL A 187 -23.65 4.53 12.05
CA VAL A 187 -22.98 3.53 11.21
C VAL A 187 -21.48 3.56 11.47
N THR A 188 -20.82 4.70 11.30
CA THR A 188 -19.36 4.78 11.30
C THR A 188 -18.74 4.62 12.69
N GLN A 189 -19.38 5.13 13.75
CA GLN A 189 -18.83 5.16 15.11
C GLN A 189 -19.42 4.09 16.04
N GLU A 190 -20.65 3.64 15.78
CA GLU A 190 -21.38 2.72 16.66
C GLU A 190 -21.67 1.35 16.01
N ALA A 191 -21.13 1.12 14.80
CA ALA A 191 -21.31 -0.10 14.03
C ALA A 191 -22.79 -0.45 13.75
N ALA A 192 -23.64 0.57 13.61
CA ALA A 192 -24.99 0.38 13.08
C ALA A 192 -24.94 -0.02 11.59
N THR A 193 -26.06 -0.49 11.07
CA THR A 193 -26.22 -0.85 9.65
C THR A 193 -27.45 -0.15 9.09
N GLU A 194 -27.28 0.57 7.99
CA GLU A 194 -28.39 1.25 7.31
C GLU A 194 -29.36 0.24 6.69
N ARG A 195 -30.58 0.69 6.36
CA ARG A 195 -31.60 -0.19 5.79
C ARG A 195 -31.23 -0.62 4.35
N PRO A 196 -31.48 -1.88 3.99
CA PRO A 196 -31.25 -2.36 2.62
C PRO A 196 -32.18 -1.61 1.65
N PHE A 197 -31.66 -1.26 0.47
CA PHE A 197 -32.35 -0.56 -0.64
C PHE A 197 -32.87 0.85 -0.33
N GLU A 198 -32.76 1.32 0.92
CA GLU A 198 -33.11 2.67 1.36
C GLU A 198 -31.84 3.50 1.61
N ASN A 199 -30.87 3.42 0.70
CA ASN A 199 -29.60 4.13 0.78
C ASN A 199 -29.16 4.70 -0.58
N GLU A 200 -28.17 5.59 -0.58
CA GLU A 200 -27.83 6.38 -1.76
C GLU A 200 -27.07 5.60 -2.84
N PHE A 201 -26.19 4.67 -2.43
CA PHE A 201 -25.22 4.09 -3.35
C PHE A 201 -25.49 2.65 -3.76
N TRP A 202 -26.53 1.97 -3.26
CA TRP A 202 -26.77 0.56 -3.63
C TRP A 202 -26.90 0.37 -5.14
N ASN A 203 -27.65 1.22 -5.84
CA ASN A 203 -27.88 1.14 -7.30
C ASN A 203 -27.08 2.15 -8.14
N SER A 204 -26.13 2.88 -7.54
CA SER A 204 -25.32 3.84 -8.31
C SER A 204 -24.34 3.12 -9.24
N ASP A 205 -24.24 3.59 -10.48
CA ASP A 205 -23.34 3.14 -11.54
C ASP A 205 -22.43 4.27 -12.06
N GLN A 206 -22.38 5.39 -11.33
CA GLN A 206 -21.58 6.55 -11.71
C GLN A 206 -20.07 6.26 -11.61
N ALA A 207 -19.31 6.79 -12.56
CA ALA A 207 -17.86 6.70 -12.56
C ALA A 207 -17.26 7.66 -11.53
N GLY A 208 -16.37 7.15 -10.68
CA GLY A 208 -15.76 7.91 -9.59
C GLY A 208 -15.14 7.00 -8.52
N ILE A 209 -14.84 7.59 -7.36
CA ILE A 209 -14.33 6.89 -6.18
C ILE A 209 -15.29 7.06 -5.00
N TYR A 210 -15.24 6.09 -4.09
CA TYR A 210 -15.88 6.17 -2.78
C TYR A 210 -14.80 6.38 -1.73
N VAL A 211 -14.93 7.46 -0.97
CA VAL A 211 -14.02 7.82 0.11
C VAL A 211 -14.69 7.62 1.46
N ASP A 212 -13.90 7.41 2.51
CA ASP A 212 -14.37 7.41 3.89
C ASP A 212 -15.04 8.76 4.19
N ILE A 213 -16.31 8.73 4.62
CA ILE A 213 -17.03 9.97 4.94
C ILE A 213 -16.42 10.73 6.13
N THR A 214 -15.69 10.03 7.00
CA THR A 214 -15.14 10.58 8.24
C THR A 214 -13.78 11.24 8.05
N THR A 215 -12.98 10.79 7.08
CA THR A 215 -11.60 11.27 6.87
C THR A 215 -11.32 11.75 5.45
N GLY A 216 -12.10 11.31 4.47
CA GLY A 216 -11.82 11.50 3.05
C GLY A 216 -10.80 10.51 2.47
N GLU A 217 -10.34 9.50 3.22
CA GLU A 217 -9.42 8.46 2.71
C GLU A 217 -10.09 7.69 1.55
N PRO A 218 -9.45 7.55 0.37
CA PRO A 218 -10.00 6.74 -0.72
C PRO A 218 -10.13 5.26 -0.34
N LEU A 219 -11.33 4.68 -0.53
CA LEU A 219 -11.62 3.31 -0.12
C LEU A 219 -11.91 2.38 -1.30
N PHE A 220 -12.75 2.80 -2.26
CA PHE A 220 -13.20 1.93 -3.36
C PHE A 220 -13.27 2.67 -4.69
N LEU A 221 -13.02 1.93 -5.77
CA LEU A 221 -13.27 2.38 -7.14
C LEU A 221 -14.68 1.97 -7.57
N SER A 222 -15.35 2.83 -8.33
CA SER A 222 -16.61 2.48 -9.00
C SER A 222 -16.49 1.29 -9.96
N THR A 223 -15.32 1.08 -10.57
CA THR A 223 -15.04 -0.07 -11.47
C THR A 223 -15.03 -1.42 -10.77
N ASP A 224 -14.80 -1.43 -9.45
CA ASP A 224 -14.86 -2.62 -8.60
C ASP A 224 -16.24 -2.80 -7.94
N LYS A 225 -17.17 -1.85 -8.12
CA LYS A 225 -18.55 -1.97 -7.66
C LYS A 225 -19.34 -2.92 -8.55
N PHE A 226 -20.27 -3.67 -7.96
CA PHE A 226 -21.21 -4.52 -8.68
C PHE A 226 -22.56 -4.60 -7.98
N ASP A 227 -23.62 -4.93 -8.74
CA ASP A 227 -24.94 -5.22 -8.17
C ASP A 227 -24.96 -6.64 -7.62
N SER A 228 -25.06 -6.76 -6.29
CA SER A 228 -25.16 -8.05 -5.61
C SER A 228 -26.61 -8.44 -5.26
N GLY A 229 -27.58 -7.53 -5.45
CA GLY A 229 -28.95 -7.70 -4.99
C GLY A 229 -29.12 -7.75 -3.45
N CYS A 230 -28.10 -7.41 -2.66
CA CYS A 230 -28.17 -7.48 -1.19
C CYS A 230 -28.82 -6.26 -0.54
N GLY A 231 -28.91 -5.14 -1.28
CA GLY A 231 -29.48 -3.88 -0.78
C GLY A 231 -28.46 -2.85 -0.28
N TRP A 232 -27.16 -3.14 -0.34
CA TRP A 232 -26.08 -2.22 -0.02
C TRP A 232 -25.06 -2.15 -1.17
N PRO A 233 -24.31 -1.05 -1.34
CA PRO A 233 -23.23 -1.00 -2.32
C PRO A 233 -22.22 -2.12 -2.04
N SER A 234 -21.89 -2.86 -3.10
CA SER A 234 -21.05 -4.04 -3.03
C SER A 234 -19.84 -3.88 -3.94
N PHE A 235 -18.64 -4.16 -3.41
CA PHE A 235 -17.37 -4.07 -4.13
C PHE A 235 -16.64 -5.41 -4.11
N THR A 236 -15.82 -5.67 -5.12
CA THR A 236 -14.99 -6.89 -5.19
C THR A 236 -13.69 -6.78 -4.39
N LYS A 237 -13.17 -5.56 -4.24
CA LYS A 237 -11.93 -5.24 -3.51
C LYS A 237 -11.88 -3.75 -3.14
N PRO A 238 -11.11 -3.35 -2.11
CA PRO A 238 -10.76 -1.95 -1.90
C PRO A 238 -9.80 -1.44 -2.98
N ILE A 239 -9.67 -0.11 -3.09
CA ILE A 239 -8.78 0.57 -4.04
C ILE A 239 -7.31 0.18 -3.82
N SER A 240 -6.93 -0.05 -2.56
CA SER A 240 -5.67 -0.67 -2.16
C SER A 240 -5.89 -1.54 -0.93
N LYS A 241 -5.03 -2.52 -0.69
CA LYS A 241 -5.24 -3.50 0.41
C LYS A 241 -5.15 -2.85 1.80
N GLU A 242 -4.29 -1.85 1.93
CA GLU A 242 -3.96 -1.18 3.19
C GLU A 242 -5.08 -0.28 3.73
N VAL A 243 -6.02 0.20 2.91
CA VAL A 243 -7.05 1.17 3.35
C VAL A 243 -8.18 0.55 4.18
N ALA A 244 -8.20 -0.78 4.30
CA ALA A 244 -9.22 -1.53 5.02
C ALA A 244 -8.60 -2.46 6.07
N THR A 245 -9.22 -2.50 7.25
CA THR A 245 -8.86 -3.39 8.36
C THR A 245 -10.01 -4.35 8.66
N TYR A 246 -9.67 -5.54 9.16
CA TYR A 246 -10.61 -6.67 9.24
C TYR A 246 -10.68 -7.20 10.66
N PHE A 247 -11.91 -7.38 11.17
CA PHE A 247 -12.16 -7.85 12.52
C PHE A 247 -13.16 -9.00 12.51
N GLN A 248 -12.96 -9.99 13.38
CA GLN A 248 -13.96 -11.03 13.58
C GLN A 248 -15.19 -10.44 14.29
N ASP A 249 -16.37 -10.63 13.70
CA ASP A 249 -17.64 -10.18 14.25
C ASP A 249 -18.54 -11.39 14.55
N LEU A 250 -18.83 -11.58 15.84
CA LEU A 250 -19.70 -12.63 16.38
C LEU A 250 -21.10 -12.12 16.77
N SER A 251 -21.41 -10.87 16.45
CA SER A 251 -22.71 -10.26 16.74
C SER A 251 -23.85 -10.99 16.01
N HIS A 252 -25.07 -10.85 16.55
CA HIS A 252 -26.29 -11.43 15.97
C HIS A 252 -26.25 -12.96 15.76
N GLY A 253 -25.36 -13.68 16.44
CA GLY A 253 -25.22 -15.13 16.34
C GLY A 253 -24.61 -15.61 15.02
N MET A 254 -23.95 -14.73 14.27
CA MET A 254 -23.27 -15.05 13.02
C MET A 254 -21.75 -15.02 13.20
N ASN A 255 -21.00 -15.61 12.27
CA ASN A 255 -19.55 -15.43 12.18
C ASN A 255 -19.25 -14.68 10.88
N ARG A 256 -18.91 -13.41 11.00
CA ARG A 256 -18.65 -12.51 9.87
C ARG A 256 -17.30 -11.83 10.05
N ILE A 257 -16.83 -11.19 8.99
CA ILE A 257 -15.65 -10.33 9.04
C ILE A 257 -16.11 -8.89 8.84
N GLU A 258 -16.02 -8.10 9.90
CA GLU A 258 -16.22 -6.65 9.86
C GLU A 258 -15.09 -5.99 9.09
N VAL A 259 -15.44 -4.98 8.29
CA VAL A 259 -14.50 -4.13 7.56
C VAL A 259 -14.57 -2.71 8.14
N ARG A 260 -13.42 -2.14 8.48
CA ARG A 260 -13.28 -0.75 8.91
C ARG A 260 -12.26 0.00 8.05
N SER A 261 -12.43 1.31 7.91
CA SER A 261 -11.39 2.14 7.27
C SER A 261 -10.12 2.16 8.11
N ARG A 262 -8.96 2.27 7.46
CA ARG A 262 -7.67 2.32 8.15
C ARG A 262 -7.52 3.60 8.96
N ALA A 263 -7.71 4.77 8.34
CA ALA A 263 -7.38 6.04 8.98
C ALA A 263 -8.42 6.46 10.04
N GLY A 264 -9.70 6.30 9.73
CA GLY A 264 -10.80 6.71 10.62
C GLY A 264 -11.22 5.67 11.65
N HIS A 265 -10.78 4.41 11.47
CA HIS A 265 -11.34 3.25 12.17
C HIS A 265 -12.88 3.19 12.11
N ALA A 266 -13.47 3.78 11.07
CA ALA A 266 -14.90 3.86 10.89
C ALA A 266 -15.44 2.49 10.48
N HIS A 267 -16.53 2.04 11.10
CA HIS A 267 -17.25 0.87 10.62
C HIS A 267 -17.80 1.13 9.22
N LEU A 268 -17.41 0.28 8.27
CA LEU A 268 -17.86 0.36 6.89
C LEU A 268 -18.96 -0.67 6.63
N GLY A 269 -18.77 -1.90 7.11
CA GLY A 269 -19.69 -3.01 6.87
C GLY A 269 -18.99 -4.35 7.05
N HIS A 270 -19.21 -5.29 6.13
CA HIS A 270 -18.69 -6.66 6.22
C HIS A 270 -18.18 -7.17 4.87
N VAL A 271 -17.26 -8.13 4.91
CA VAL A 271 -16.78 -8.85 3.72
C VAL A 271 -17.21 -10.32 3.76
N PHE A 272 -17.64 -10.83 2.61
CA PHE A 272 -18.13 -12.19 2.41
C PHE A 272 -17.38 -12.87 1.24
N ASP A 273 -17.41 -14.19 1.19
CA ASP A 273 -16.80 -15.04 0.14
C ASP A 273 -17.79 -15.49 -0.94
N ASP A 274 -18.91 -14.77 -1.06
CA ASP A 274 -20.02 -15.02 -2.00
C ASP A 274 -19.99 -14.07 -3.22
N GLY A 275 -18.87 -13.40 -3.47
CA GLY A 275 -18.69 -12.47 -4.58
C GLY A 275 -18.43 -13.13 -5.94
N PRO A 276 -18.32 -12.34 -7.02
CA PRO A 276 -18.01 -12.83 -8.37
C PRO A 276 -16.66 -13.55 -8.41
N ARG A 277 -16.67 -14.85 -8.73
CA ARG A 277 -15.48 -15.72 -8.71
C ARG A 277 -14.38 -15.27 -9.67
N ASP A 278 -14.77 -14.72 -10.82
CA ASP A 278 -13.88 -14.16 -11.83
C ASP A 278 -13.19 -12.87 -11.39
N LYS A 279 -13.67 -12.24 -10.31
CA LYS A 279 -13.11 -11.01 -9.72
C LYS A 279 -12.51 -11.22 -8.32
N GLY A 280 -12.20 -12.46 -7.95
CA GLY A 280 -11.57 -12.81 -6.67
C GLY A 280 -12.53 -13.40 -5.63
N GLY A 281 -13.83 -13.44 -5.89
CA GLY A 281 -14.81 -14.14 -5.05
C GLY A 281 -15.21 -13.43 -3.76
N LEU A 282 -14.68 -12.23 -3.50
CA LEU A 282 -15.05 -11.44 -2.32
C LEU A 282 -16.17 -10.44 -2.63
N ARG A 283 -17.01 -10.19 -1.64
CA ARG A 283 -18.03 -9.15 -1.64
C ARG A 283 -17.90 -8.28 -0.40
N TYR A 284 -17.43 -7.06 -0.59
CA TYR A 284 -17.41 -6.00 0.41
C TYR A 284 -18.77 -5.32 0.42
N CYS A 285 -19.60 -5.66 1.40
CA CYS A 285 -20.94 -5.12 1.60
C CYS A 285 -20.85 -3.92 2.54
N ILE A 286 -20.90 -2.71 1.98
CA ILE A 286 -20.56 -1.48 2.69
C ILE A 286 -21.80 -0.60 2.87
N ASN A 287 -21.91 0.11 3.99
CA ASN A 287 -22.97 1.09 4.19
C ASN A 287 -22.67 2.35 3.36
N SER A 288 -23.65 2.86 2.62
CA SER A 288 -23.57 4.15 1.94
C SER A 288 -23.32 5.28 2.95
N ALA A 289 -23.93 5.21 4.13
CA ALA A 289 -23.71 6.16 5.22
C ALA A 289 -22.27 6.18 5.77
N ALA A 290 -21.40 5.25 5.39
CA ALA A 290 -19.97 5.29 5.71
C ALA A 290 -19.11 5.87 4.57
N LEU A 291 -19.72 6.20 3.43
CA LEU A 291 -19.04 6.61 2.22
C LEU A 291 -19.46 8.02 1.78
N ARG A 292 -18.55 8.71 1.12
CA ARG A 292 -18.85 9.86 0.27
C ARG A 292 -18.40 9.53 -1.14
N PHE A 293 -19.26 9.73 -2.13
CA PHE A 293 -18.90 9.52 -3.53
C PHE A 293 -18.29 10.79 -4.11
N ILE A 294 -17.22 10.66 -4.88
CA ILE A 294 -16.60 11.73 -5.66
C ILE A 294 -16.67 11.31 -7.12
N SER A 295 -17.43 12.08 -7.92
CA SER A 295 -17.57 11.79 -9.34
C SER A 295 -16.24 11.98 -10.07
N ARG A 296 -16.05 11.25 -11.18
CA ARG A 296 -14.85 11.36 -12.01
C ARG A 296 -14.54 12.81 -12.39
N GLU A 297 -15.57 13.59 -12.66
CA GLU A 297 -15.46 14.99 -13.06
C GLU A 297 -14.95 15.90 -11.92
N GLU A 298 -15.24 15.56 -10.67
CA GLU A 298 -14.87 16.34 -9.48
C GLU A 298 -13.55 15.89 -8.85
N MET A 299 -13.03 14.71 -9.21
CA MET A 299 -11.86 14.11 -8.55
C MET A 299 -10.62 15.00 -8.57
N GLU A 300 -10.32 15.66 -9.69
CA GLU A 300 -9.14 16.54 -9.79
C GLU A 300 -9.27 17.73 -8.81
N GLU A 301 -10.40 18.43 -8.85
CA GLU A 301 -10.67 19.60 -8.00
C GLU A 301 -10.77 19.23 -6.51
N ALA A 302 -11.21 18.01 -6.21
CA ALA A 302 -11.30 17.47 -4.86
C ALA A 302 -9.98 16.89 -4.33
N GLY A 303 -8.88 16.93 -5.10
CA GLY A 303 -7.56 16.45 -4.67
C GLY A 303 -7.30 14.95 -4.87
N TYR A 304 -8.12 14.27 -5.66
CA TYR A 304 -8.04 12.84 -5.95
C TYR A 304 -7.62 12.52 -7.40
N GLY A 305 -7.01 13.49 -8.10
CA GLY A 305 -6.57 13.37 -9.49
C GLY A 305 -5.69 12.16 -9.77
N LEU A 306 -4.83 11.79 -8.81
CA LEU A 306 -3.93 10.63 -8.91
C LEU A 306 -4.67 9.29 -9.15
N PHE A 307 -5.94 9.19 -8.77
CA PHE A 307 -6.74 7.96 -8.93
C PHE A 307 -7.55 7.89 -10.23
N LEU A 308 -7.57 8.96 -11.03
CA LEU A 308 -8.33 9.01 -12.30
C LEU A 308 -7.92 7.88 -13.26
N ASP A 309 -6.64 7.54 -13.27
CA ASP A 309 -6.08 6.52 -14.13
C ASP A 309 -6.50 5.09 -13.77
N LEU A 310 -7.04 4.89 -12.56
CA LEU A 310 -7.60 3.61 -12.11
C LEU A 310 -9.06 3.40 -12.57
N LEU A 311 -9.73 4.45 -13.06
CA LEU A 311 -11.10 4.40 -13.59
C LEU A 311 -11.16 4.10 -15.10
N LYS A 312 -10.11 3.48 -15.64
CA LYS A 312 -9.99 3.12 -17.06
C LYS A 312 -10.53 1.73 -17.36
#